data_AF-A0A510KSF1-F1
#
_entry.id   AF-A0A510KSF1-F1
#
_cell.length_a   1.000
_cell.length_b   1.000
_cell.length_c   1.000
_cell.angle_alpha   90.00
_cell.angle_beta   90.00
_cell.angle_gamma   90.00
#
_symmetry.space_group_name_H-M   'P 1'
#
loop_
_entity.id
_entity.type
_entity.pdbx_description
1 polymer ?
#
loop_
_entity_poly.entity_id
_entity_poly.type
_entity_poly.pdbx_seq_one_letter_code
_entity_poly.pdbx_strand_id
1 'polypeptide(L)'
;MKKLLFVLMLVVMGNTFAAPKTQKGRSMRTTTTSRISESEKKEIENAVQVGMQPFMNTVRNAMLTEINKQSSKIPIDSLFPKEYVISDAARKEIGKKYTDEIIKIVINGMKPRIAVKKINYISQDEVQVNCDMKVKNLDKVWDLLDFDEKMERQFLTKIGLKDMDAAEKIMRNKGNEELKKKYYYVMLEEVVNFLNEEIRKTKEEENLIEDISVTVKKVNGRWQVDLNQ
;
A
#
# COMPACT_ATOMS: atom_id res chain seq x y z
N MET A 1 6.06 13.65 -12.37
CA MET A 1 6.09 12.54 -11.40
C MET A 1 5.19 12.78 -10.19
N LYS A 2 5.42 13.80 -9.33
CA LYS A 2 4.59 14.09 -8.15
C LYS A 2 3.06 14.14 -8.44
N LYS A 3 2.63 14.69 -9.58
CA LYS A 3 1.22 14.75 -10.00
C LYS A 3 0.58 13.39 -10.34
N LEU A 4 1.29 12.48 -11.01
CA LEU A 4 0.82 11.13 -11.34
C LEU A 4 0.63 10.29 -10.05
N LEU A 5 1.59 10.43 -9.14
CA LEU A 5 1.65 9.74 -7.84
C LEU A 5 0.52 10.20 -6.90
N PHE A 6 0.27 11.51 -6.85
CA PHE A 6 -0.84 12.09 -6.09
C PHE A 6 -2.22 11.60 -6.58
N VAL A 7 -2.40 11.45 -7.90
CA VAL A 7 -3.63 10.90 -8.48
C VAL A 7 -3.81 9.42 -8.16
N LEU A 8 -2.74 8.61 -8.14
CA LEU A 8 -2.80 7.21 -7.66
C LEU A 8 -3.24 7.11 -6.21
N MET A 9 -2.76 8.00 -5.35
CA MET A 9 -3.15 8.04 -3.93
C MET A 9 -4.59 8.48 -3.71
N LEU A 10 -5.06 9.56 -4.36
CA LEU A 10 -6.47 9.98 -4.28
C LEU A 10 -7.43 8.90 -4.77
N VAL A 11 -7.00 8.10 -5.73
CA VAL A 11 -7.73 6.97 -6.27
C VAL A 11 -7.85 5.83 -5.25
N VAL A 12 -6.74 5.48 -4.59
CA VAL A 12 -6.69 4.48 -3.52
C VAL A 12 -7.56 4.93 -2.36
N MET A 13 -7.39 6.18 -1.93
CA MET A 13 -8.05 6.81 -0.79
C MET A 13 -9.51 7.23 -1.04
N GLY A 14 -9.90 7.41 -2.30
CA GLY A 14 -11.23 7.88 -2.66
C GLY A 14 -12.23 6.76 -2.97
N ASN A 15 -11.78 5.62 -3.51
CA ASN A 15 -12.70 4.60 -4.06
C ASN A 15 -12.74 3.28 -3.29
N THR A 16 -11.72 2.94 -2.48
CA THR A 16 -11.80 1.77 -1.58
C THR A 16 -12.61 2.05 -0.30
N PHE A 17 -13.01 3.31 -0.10
CA PHE A 17 -13.60 3.84 1.14
C PHE A 17 -15.13 3.82 1.16
N ALA A 18 -15.76 3.27 0.11
CA ALA A 18 -17.19 2.97 0.09
C ALA A 18 -17.44 1.51 0.53
N ALA A 19 -16.98 1.13 1.73
CA ALA A 19 -17.43 -0.12 2.34
C ALA A 19 -18.91 0.01 2.75
N PRO A 20 -19.74 -1.03 2.57
CA PRO A 20 -21.14 -0.97 2.96
C PRO A 20 -21.23 -0.77 4.48
N LYS A 21 -22.00 0.24 4.89
CA LYS A 21 -22.34 0.47 6.30
C LYS A 21 -22.97 -0.81 6.87
N THR A 22 -22.21 -1.60 7.60
CA THR A 22 -22.76 -2.74 8.34
C THR A 22 -23.69 -2.17 9.41
N GLN A 23 -24.96 -2.56 9.30
CA GLN A 23 -26.02 -2.14 10.22
C GLN A 23 -25.62 -2.48 11.66
N LYS A 24 -25.72 -1.48 12.54
CA LYS A 24 -25.66 -1.63 14.00
C LYS A 24 -26.64 -2.70 14.47
N GLY A 25 -26.14 -3.91 14.69
CA GLY A 25 -26.79 -4.91 15.54
C GLY A 25 -26.61 -4.52 17.00
N ARG A 26 -27.72 -4.37 17.74
CA ARG A 26 -27.77 -4.07 19.18
C ARG A 26 -26.87 -5.05 19.97
N SER A 27 -25.84 -4.54 20.62
CA SER A 27 -25.05 -5.30 21.60
C SER A 27 -25.78 -5.27 22.96
N MET A 28 -26.29 -6.43 23.37
CA MET A 28 -26.82 -6.67 24.71
C MET A 28 -25.64 -6.93 25.65
N ARG A 29 -25.61 -6.19 26.75
CA ARG A 29 -24.50 -6.13 27.72
C ARG A 29 -24.67 -7.27 28.72
N THR A 30 -23.79 -8.26 28.69
CA THR A 30 -23.56 -9.17 29.82
C THR A 30 -22.07 -9.19 30.15
N THR A 31 -21.77 -8.63 31.32
CA THR A 31 -20.46 -8.57 31.95
C THR A 31 -20.17 -9.88 32.67
N THR A 32 -19.21 -10.63 32.15
CA THR A 32 -18.41 -11.58 32.92
C THR A 32 -16.96 -11.36 32.52
N THR A 33 -16.25 -10.55 33.31
CA THR A 33 -14.80 -10.39 33.22
C THR A 33 -14.13 -11.68 33.70
N SER A 34 -14.05 -12.70 32.85
CA SER A 34 -13.03 -13.74 33.00
C SER A 34 -11.68 -13.06 32.79
N ARG A 35 -10.77 -13.17 33.78
CA ARG A 35 -9.39 -12.72 33.61
C ARG A 35 -8.74 -13.67 32.60
N ILE A 36 -8.72 -13.29 31.34
CA ILE A 36 -8.04 -14.01 30.27
C ILE A 36 -6.56 -14.12 30.64
N SER A 37 -5.99 -15.31 30.54
CA SER A 37 -4.54 -15.44 30.63
C SER A 37 -3.89 -14.79 29.42
N GLU A 38 -2.75 -14.12 29.61
CA GLU A 38 -2.04 -13.49 28.47
C GLU A 38 -1.68 -14.52 27.38
N SER A 39 -1.50 -15.80 27.75
CA SER A 39 -1.31 -16.90 26.82
C SER A 39 -2.55 -17.19 25.98
N GLU A 40 -3.72 -17.29 26.59
CA GLU A 40 -4.98 -17.58 25.87
C GLU A 40 -5.37 -16.43 24.95
N LYS A 41 -5.17 -15.19 25.39
CA LYS A 41 -5.34 -14.00 24.55
C LYS A 41 -4.47 -14.07 23.29
N LYS A 42 -3.19 -14.42 23.44
CA LYS A 42 -2.26 -14.58 22.30
C LYS A 42 -2.67 -15.72 21.37
N GLU A 43 -3.18 -16.81 21.90
CA GLU A 43 -3.72 -17.90 21.08
C GLU A 43 -4.91 -17.45 20.24
N ILE A 44 -5.85 -16.70 20.83
CA ILE A 44 -7.01 -16.13 20.13
C ILE A 44 -6.55 -15.11 19.07
N GLU A 45 -5.62 -14.20 19.41
CA GLU A 45 -5.08 -13.22 18.46
C GLU A 45 -4.39 -13.91 17.28
N ASN A 46 -3.60 -14.96 17.52
CA ASN A 46 -2.97 -15.74 16.47
C ASN A 46 -3.99 -16.49 15.61
N ALA A 47 -5.00 -17.09 16.24
CA ALA A 47 -6.10 -17.75 15.53
C ALA A 47 -6.83 -16.79 14.59
N VAL A 48 -7.10 -15.57 15.05
CA VAL A 48 -7.69 -14.49 14.24
C VAL A 48 -6.77 -14.10 13.09
N GLN A 49 -5.47 -13.87 13.36
CA GLN A 49 -4.52 -13.50 12.31
C GLN A 49 -4.43 -14.54 11.20
N VAL A 50 -4.40 -15.84 11.56
CA VAL A 50 -4.34 -16.95 10.60
C VAL A 50 -5.69 -17.13 9.90
N GLY A 51 -6.78 -17.19 10.66
CA GLY A 51 -8.12 -17.46 10.14
C GLY A 51 -8.66 -16.37 9.23
N MET A 52 -8.22 -15.12 9.42
CA MET A 52 -8.62 -13.99 8.57
C MET A 52 -7.74 -13.81 7.32
N GLN A 53 -6.67 -14.60 7.11
CA GLN A 53 -5.82 -14.47 5.90
C GLN A 53 -6.60 -14.52 4.57
N PRO A 54 -7.62 -15.39 4.38
CA PRO A 54 -8.42 -15.38 3.15
C PRO A 54 -9.15 -14.05 2.92
N PHE A 55 -9.69 -13.46 3.98
CA PHE A 55 -10.31 -12.12 3.93
C PHE A 55 -9.27 -11.05 3.58
N MET A 56 -8.09 -11.08 4.20
CA MET A 56 -6.97 -10.17 3.89
C MET A 56 -6.58 -10.23 2.41
N ASN A 57 -6.48 -11.44 1.85
CA ASN A 57 -6.15 -11.66 0.45
C ASN A 57 -7.24 -11.11 -0.48
N THR A 58 -8.51 -11.28 -0.10
CA THR A 58 -9.65 -10.75 -0.85
C THR A 58 -9.60 -9.22 -0.91
N VAL A 59 -9.38 -8.56 0.24
CA VAL A 59 -9.25 -7.10 0.31
C VAL A 59 -8.06 -6.61 -0.51
N ARG A 60 -6.89 -7.27 -0.38
CA ARG A 60 -5.69 -6.95 -1.17
C ARG A 60 -5.95 -7.05 -2.68
N ASN A 61 -6.65 -8.08 -3.13
CA ASN A 61 -6.97 -8.28 -4.54
C ASN A 61 -7.96 -7.24 -5.06
N ALA A 62 -9.01 -6.92 -4.29
CA ALA A 62 -9.95 -5.86 -4.63
C ALA A 62 -9.24 -4.50 -4.76
N MET A 63 -8.34 -4.21 -3.82
CA MET A 63 -7.50 -3.02 -3.86
C MET A 63 -6.61 -2.98 -5.11
N LEU A 64 -5.92 -4.07 -5.43
CA LEU A 64 -5.09 -4.18 -6.63
C LEU A 64 -5.92 -3.94 -7.90
N THR A 65 -7.11 -4.52 -8.00
CA THR A 65 -8.00 -4.33 -9.15
C THR A 65 -8.42 -2.87 -9.30
N GLU A 66 -8.83 -2.21 -8.22
CA GLU A 66 -9.25 -0.80 -8.28
C GLU A 66 -8.08 0.13 -8.61
N ILE A 67 -6.89 -0.12 -8.02
CA ILE A 67 -5.67 0.63 -8.37
C ILE A 67 -5.36 0.49 -9.86
N ASN A 68 -5.35 -0.73 -10.39
CA ASN A 68 -5.04 -0.97 -11.80
C ASN A 68 -6.06 -0.34 -12.74
N LYS A 69 -7.35 -0.38 -12.39
CA LYS A 69 -8.42 0.27 -13.16
C LYS A 69 -8.21 1.77 -13.24
N GLN A 70 -7.81 2.39 -12.14
CA GLN A 70 -7.71 3.83 -12.04
C GLN A 70 -6.34 4.35 -12.52
N SER A 71 -5.28 3.56 -12.38
CA SER A 71 -3.97 3.86 -12.94
C SER A 71 -3.98 4.00 -14.46
N SER A 72 -4.84 3.23 -15.13
CA SER A 72 -5.08 3.34 -16.58
C SER A 72 -5.59 4.72 -17.03
N LYS A 73 -6.17 5.50 -16.10
CA LYS A 73 -6.74 6.84 -16.38
C LYS A 73 -5.75 7.96 -16.14
N ILE A 74 -4.56 7.66 -15.63
CA ILE A 74 -3.65 8.71 -15.18
C ILE A 74 -2.87 9.23 -16.39
N PRO A 75 -2.86 10.56 -16.62
CA PRO A 75 -2.18 11.14 -17.77
C PRO A 75 -0.67 10.98 -17.63
N ILE A 76 -0.13 9.94 -18.27
CA ILE A 76 1.30 9.62 -18.38
C ILE A 76 2.08 10.81 -18.96
N ASP A 77 1.46 11.63 -19.82
CA ASP A 77 2.08 12.82 -20.39
C ASP A 77 2.58 13.82 -19.33
N SER A 78 1.99 13.82 -18.13
CA SER A 78 2.43 14.65 -17.01
C SER A 78 3.81 14.24 -16.43
N LEU A 79 4.35 13.09 -16.84
CA LEU A 79 5.71 12.65 -16.52
C LEU A 79 6.78 13.36 -17.35
N PHE A 80 6.39 13.86 -18.53
CA PHE A 80 7.33 14.38 -19.52
C PHE A 80 7.17 15.90 -19.64
N PRO A 81 8.21 16.69 -19.30
CA PRO A 81 8.26 18.10 -19.65
C PRO A 81 7.94 18.33 -21.14
N LYS A 82 7.22 19.42 -21.44
CA LYS A 82 6.73 19.69 -22.81
C LYS A 82 7.88 19.92 -23.79
N GLU A 83 8.96 20.50 -23.29
CA GLU A 83 10.23 20.73 -23.99
C GLU A 83 11.01 19.44 -24.34
N TYR A 84 10.67 18.29 -23.75
CA TYR A 84 11.43 17.07 -23.95
C TYR A 84 11.00 16.39 -25.24
N VAL A 85 11.97 16.14 -26.11
CA VAL A 85 11.77 15.53 -27.42
C VAL A 85 11.94 14.03 -27.27
N ILE A 86 10.86 13.32 -26.94
CA ILE A 86 10.85 11.87 -26.73
C ILE A 86 9.73 11.29 -27.60
N SER A 87 9.97 10.17 -28.25
CA SER A 87 8.95 9.50 -29.07
C SER A 87 7.75 9.04 -28.26
N ASP A 88 6.58 9.01 -28.88
CA ASP A 88 5.35 8.52 -28.22
C ASP A 88 5.47 7.07 -27.76
N ALA A 89 6.19 6.25 -28.54
CA ALA A 89 6.47 4.86 -28.18
C ALA A 89 7.27 4.77 -26.87
N ALA A 90 8.34 5.55 -26.74
CA ALA A 90 9.14 5.60 -25.51
C ALA A 90 8.35 6.22 -24.34
N ARG A 91 7.57 7.28 -24.58
CA ARG A 91 6.69 7.87 -23.55
C ARG A 91 5.72 6.85 -22.97
N LYS A 92 5.08 6.06 -23.84
CA LYS A 92 4.16 4.98 -23.44
C LYS A 92 4.86 3.86 -22.66
N GLU A 93 6.02 3.42 -23.15
CA GLU A 93 6.83 2.38 -22.49
C GLU A 93 7.25 2.82 -21.08
N ILE A 94 7.86 4.01 -20.98
CA ILE A 94 8.31 4.61 -19.73
C ILE A 94 7.13 4.80 -18.78
N GLY A 95 6.04 5.42 -19.25
CA GLY A 95 4.86 5.68 -18.43
C GLY A 95 4.23 4.42 -17.85
N LYS A 96 4.15 3.35 -18.65
CA LYS A 96 3.70 2.04 -18.17
C LYS A 96 4.62 1.51 -17.08
N LYS A 97 5.94 1.50 -17.31
CA LYS A 97 6.91 1.02 -16.31
C LYS A 97 6.83 1.80 -15.00
N TYR A 98 6.74 3.12 -15.07
CA TYR A 98 6.55 3.98 -13.90
C TYR A 98 5.29 3.62 -13.13
N THR A 99 4.17 3.51 -13.84
CA THR A 99 2.88 3.19 -13.23
C THR A 99 2.94 1.84 -12.53
N ASP A 100 3.45 0.80 -13.21
CA ASP A 100 3.53 -0.56 -12.68
C ASP A 100 4.41 -0.64 -11.42
N GLU A 101 5.58 0.01 -11.42
CA GLU A 101 6.49 -0.02 -10.28
C GLU A 101 5.94 0.74 -9.06
N ILE A 102 5.29 1.89 -9.26
CA ILE A 102 4.69 2.64 -8.16
C ILE A 102 3.52 1.87 -7.54
N ILE A 103 2.67 1.24 -8.36
CA ILE A 103 1.57 0.41 -7.87
C ILE A 103 2.10 -0.72 -6.99
N LYS A 104 3.18 -1.40 -7.42
CA LYS A 104 3.83 -2.44 -6.62
C LYS A 104 4.30 -1.89 -5.27
N ILE A 105 4.93 -0.71 -5.24
CA ILE A 105 5.39 -0.07 -4.00
C ILE A 105 4.22 0.20 -3.06
N VAL A 106 3.15 0.84 -3.53
CA VAL A 106 1.98 1.18 -2.71
C VAL A 106 1.39 -0.08 -2.08
N ILE A 107 1.11 -1.10 -2.89
CA ILE A 107 0.46 -2.35 -2.45
C ILE A 107 1.34 -3.14 -1.48
N ASN A 108 2.65 -3.16 -1.72
CA ASN A 108 3.59 -3.84 -0.83
C ASN A 108 3.90 -3.02 0.42
N GLY A 109 3.78 -1.70 0.35
CA GLY A 109 4.05 -0.78 1.44
C GLY A 109 2.95 -0.71 2.47
N MET A 110 1.67 -0.76 2.04
CA MET A 110 0.53 -0.65 2.95
C MET A 110 0.44 -1.80 3.96
N LYS A 111 0.95 -2.99 3.63
CA LYS A 111 1.05 -4.17 4.51
C LYS A 111 -0.16 -4.32 5.45
N PRO A 112 -1.37 -4.59 4.91
CA PRO A 112 -2.56 -4.67 5.74
C PRO A 112 -2.41 -5.79 6.77
N ARG A 113 -2.89 -5.54 8.00
CA ARG A 113 -2.88 -6.52 9.10
C ARG A 113 -4.14 -6.41 9.94
N ILE A 114 -4.49 -7.50 10.61
CA ILE A 114 -5.58 -7.49 11.60
C ILE A 114 -5.02 -7.06 12.97
N ALA A 115 -5.72 -6.12 13.60
CA ALA A 115 -5.48 -5.67 14.96
C ALA A 115 -6.70 -5.99 15.82
N VAL A 116 -6.54 -6.87 16.81
CA VAL A 116 -7.60 -7.19 17.77
C VAL A 116 -7.80 -6.01 18.71
N LYS A 117 -9.03 -5.49 18.79
CA LYS A 117 -9.42 -4.44 19.74
C LYS A 117 -9.94 -5.02 21.03
N LYS A 118 -10.84 -5.99 20.91
CA LYS A 118 -11.62 -6.51 22.03
C LYS A 118 -11.99 -7.96 21.81
N ILE A 119 -11.90 -8.75 22.87
CA ILE A 119 -12.38 -10.13 22.92
C ILE A 119 -13.57 -10.15 23.89
N ASN A 120 -14.74 -10.54 23.40
CA ASN A 120 -15.95 -10.74 24.19
C ASN A 120 -16.18 -12.24 24.36
N TYR A 121 -16.16 -12.74 25.59
CA TYR A 121 -16.44 -14.15 25.85
C TYR A 121 -17.92 -14.45 25.72
N ILE A 122 -18.26 -15.50 24.97
CA ILE A 122 -19.61 -16.03 24.85
C ILE A 122 -19.73 -17.28 25.72
N SER A 123 -18.75 -18.18 25.64
CA SER A 123 -18.64 -19.39 26.45
C SER A 123 -17.17 -19.77 26.71
N GLN A 124 -16.91 -20.90 27.37
CA GLN A 124 -15.54 -21.42 27.56
C GLN A 124 -14.83 -21.75 26.25
N ASP A 125 -15.59 -22.11 25.22
CA ASP A 125 -15.07 -22.56 23.92
C ASP A 125 -15.43 -21.60 22.77
N GLU A 126 -15.99 -20.43 23.08
CA GLU A 126 -16.42 -19.47 22.07
C GLU A 126 -16.23 -18.02 22.52
N VAL A 127 -15.62 -17.22 21.65
CA VAL A 127 -15.46 -15.78 21.83
C VAL A 127 -15.85 -15.04 20.56
N GLN A 128 -16.32 -13.81 20.72
CA GLN A 128 -16.48 -12.84 19.65
C GLN A 128 -15.34 -11.83 19.73
N VAL A 129 -14.58 -11.70 18.66
CA VAL A 129 -13.42 -10.80 18.58
C VAL A 129 -13.75 -9.65 17.65
N ASN A 130 -13.65 -8.44 18.18
CA ASN A 130 -13.74 -7.22 17.39
C ASN A 130 -12.33 -6.80 16.96
N CYS A 131 -12.16 -6.62 15.66
CA CYS A 131 -10.89 -6.32 15.04
C CYS A 131 -11.00 -5.09 14.14
N ASP A 132 -9.88 -4.40 13.96
CA ASP A 132 -9.69 -3.48 12.85
C ASP A 132 -8.71 -4.09 11.85
N MET A 133 -8.86 -3.78 10.57
CA MET A 133 -7.80 -3.95 9.58
C MET A 133 -7.01 -2.63 9.53
N LYS A 134 -5.70 -2.71 9.80
CA LYS A 134 -4.79 -1.57 9.75
C LYS A 134 -3.84 -1.67 8.57
N VAL A 135 -3.45 -0.52 8.04
CA VAL A 135 -2.41 -0.39 7.00
C VAL A 135 -1.39 0.64 7.43
N LYS A 136 -0.16 0.54 6.92
CA LYS A 136 0.82 1.61 7.07
C LYS A 136 0.32 2.87 6.38
N ASN A 137 0.38 4.01 7.07
CA ASN A 137 0.13 5.30 6.44
C ASN A 137 1.33 5.63 5.54
N LEU A 138 1.09 5.73 4.23
CA LEU A 138 2.14 6.02 3.28
C LEU A 138 2.26 7.51 2.95
N ASP A 139 1.27 8.34 3.27
CA ASP A 139 1.21 9.76 2.88
C ASP A 139 2.49 10.51 3.24
N LYS A 140 2.93 10.36 4.49
CA LYS A 140 4.14 11.03 4.98
C LYS A 140 5.42 10.55 4.29
N VAL A 141 5.48 9.30 3.83
CA VAL A 141 6.65 8.79 3.10
C VAL A 141 6.80 9.54 1.77
N TRP A 142 5.69 9.89 1.14
CA TRP A 142 5.70 10.60 -0.13
C TRP A 142 6.10 12.07 0.02
N ASP A 143 5.68 12.70 1.11
CA ASP A 143 6.05 14.09 1.41
C ASP A 143 7.56 14.23 1.62
N LEU A 144 8.23 13.18 2.08
CA LEU A 144 9.68 13.14 2.26
C LEU A 144 10.45 12.96 0.94
N LEU A 145 9.79 12.61 -0.17
CA LEU A 145 10.47 12.40 -1.45
C LEU A 145 10.96 13.73 -2.02
N ASP A 146 12.27 13.93 -1.87
CA ASP A 146 13.02 15.03 -2.44
C ASP A 146 14.20 14.54 -3.28
N PHE A 147 14.50 15.26 -4.36
CA PHE A 147 15.64 14.96 -5.22
C PHE A 147 16.85 15.71 -4.70
N ASP A 148 17.42 15.20 -3.60
CA ASP A 148 18.55 15.81 -2.91
C ASP A 148 19.87 15.62 -3.69
N GLU A 149 20.93 16.31 -3.25
CA GLU A 149 22.25 16.23 -3.89
C GLU A 149 22.80 14.80 -3.94
N LYS A 150 22.46 13.95 -2.97
CA LYS A 150 22.94 12.56 -2.94
C LYS A 150 22.27 11.76 -4.04
N MET A 151 20.95 11.87 -4.15
CA MET A 151 20.16 11.22 -5.20
C MET A 151 20.57 11.74 -6.58
N GLU A 152 20.80 13.04 -6.73
CA GLU A 152 21.31 13.63 -7.98
C GLU A 152 22.66 13.05 -8.39
N ARG A 153 23.64 12.98 -7.46
CA ARG A 153 24.95 12.40 -7.76
C ARG A 153 24.85 10.92 -8.17
N GLN A 154 24.04 10.14 -7.46
CA GLN A 154 23.81 8.73 -7.79
C GLN A 154 23.16 8.57 -9.16
N PHE A 155 22.14 9.38 -9.43
CA PHE A 155 21.44 9.45 -10.69
C PHE A 155 22.39 9.75 -11.86
N LEU A 156 23.14 10.86 -11.77
CA LEU A 156 24.10 11.30 -12.79
C LEU A 156 25.18 10.24 -13.07
N THR A 157 25.70 9.62 -12.01
CA THR A 157 26.68 8.52 -12.10
C THR A 157 26.12 7.34 -12.89
N LYS A 158 24.89 6.90 -12.56
CA LYS A 158 24.25 5.75 -13.23
C LYS A 158 23.90 6.02 -14.69
N ILE A 159 23.45 7.23 -15.03
CA ILE A 159 23.17 7.58 -16.43
C ILE A 159 24.46 7.84 -17.22
N GLY A 160 25.57 8.17 -16.54
CA GLY A 160 26.88 8.40 -17.15
C GLY A 160 27.07 9.84 -17.63
N LEU A 161 26.46 10.81 -16.94
CA LEU A 161 26.54 12.22 -17.27
C LEU A 161 27.20 13.01 -16.14
N LYS A 162 27.84 14.11 -16.49
CA LYS A 162 28.62 14.95 -15.58
C LYS A 162 27.77 15.88 -14.72
N ASP A 163 26.64 16.35 -15.26
CA ASP A 163 25.78 17.36 -14.65
C ASP A 163 24.35 17.28 -15.24
N MET A 164 23.40 17.92 -14.55
CA MET A 164 22.01 17.97 -14.98
C MET A 164 21.83 18.80 -16.26
N ASP A 165 22.68 19.79 -16.53
CA ASP A 165 22.63 20.57 -17.77
C ASP A 165 22.88 19.71 -19.01
N ALA A 166 23.85 18.79 -18.93
CA ALA A 166 24.11 17.81 -19.98
C ALA A 166 22.89 16.89 -20.17
N ALA A 167 22.25 16.46 -19.07
CA ALA A 167 21.06 15.63 -19.12
C ALA A 167 19.88 16.38 -19.80
N GLU A 168 19.58 17.60 -19.36
CA GLU A 168 18.57 18.49 -19.94
C GLU A 168 18.80 18.72 -21.44
N LYS A 169 20.05 18.98 -21.85
CA LYS A 169 20.39 19.16 -23.26
C LYS A 169 20.11 17.91 -24.08
N ILE A 170 20.37 16.71 -23.54
CA ILE A 170 20.03 15.45 -24.21
C ILE A 170 18.51 15.30 -24.34
N MET A 171 17.76 15.60 -23.28
CA MET A 171 16.30 15.47 -23.26
C MET A 171 15.59 16.39 -24.27
N ARG A 172 16.12 17.61 -24.49
CA ARG A 172 15.52 18.64 -25.37
C ARG A 172 15.86 18.48 -26.86
N ASN A 173 16.88 17.70 -27.21
CA ASN A 173 17.33 17.53 -28.60
C ASN A 173 16.75 16.27 -29.25
N LYS A 174 16.68 16.21 -30.58
CA LYS A 174 16.30 14.98 -31.32
C LYS A 174 17.38 13.88 -31.16
N GLY A 175 16.98 12.61 -31.20
CA GLY A 175 17.89 11.45 -31.08
C GLY A 175 18.17 11.01 -29.64
N ASN A 176 19.13 10.11 -29.44
CA ASN A 176 19.54 9.57 -28.13
C ASN A 176 18.41 8.89 -27.32
N GLU A 177 17.48 8.21 -28.00
CA GLU A 177 16.28 7.65 -27.36
C GLU A 177 16.60 6.67 -26.23
N GLU A 178 17.59 5.81 -26.42
CA GLU A 178 18.02 4.85 -25.39
C GLU A 178 18.56 5.54 -24.13
N LEU A 179 19.31 6.64 -24.30
CA LEU A 179 19.81 7.40 -23.15
C LEU A 179 18.69 8.15 -22.44
N LYS A 180 17.66 8.60 -23.16
CA LYS A 180 16.45 9.21 -22.58
C LYS A 180 15.61 8.19 -21.82
N LYS A 181 15.47 6.97 -22.35
CA LYS A 181 14.85 5.87 -21.59
C LYS A 181 15.64 5.56 -20.33
N LYS A 182 16.97 5.46 -20.45
CA LYS A 182 17.87 5.25 -19.31
C LYS A 182 17.72 6.34 -18.25
N TYR A 183 17.63 7.62 -18.64
CA TYR A 183 17.33 8.73 -17.73
C TYR A 183 16.11 8.41 -16.86
N TYR A 184 14.98 8.10 -17.49
CA TYR A 184 13.75 7.81 -16.78
C TYR A 184 13.83 6.51 -15.97
N TYR A 185 14.50 5.48 -16.45
CA TYR A 185 14.60 4.21 -15.73
C TYR A 185 15.47 4.30 -14.48
N VAL A 186 16.58 5.01 -14.56
CA VAL A 186 17.44 5.27 -13.40
C VAL A 186 16.71 6.17 -12.39
N MET A 187 16.01 7.21 -12.87
CA MET A 187 15.23 8.07 -11.97
C MET A 187 14.13 7.28 -11.25
N LEU A 188 13.43 6.39 -11.95
CA LEU A 188 12.46 5.49 -11.31
C LEU A 188 13.13 4.60 -10.26
N GLU A 189 14.30 4.05 -10.56
CA GLU A 189 15.06 3.20 -9.63
C GLU A 189 15.42 3.95 -8.34
N GLU A 190 15.93 5.18 -8.43
CA GLU A 190 16.27 5.98 -7.24
C GLU A 190 15.03 6.29 -6.39
N VAL A 191 13.92 6.65 -7.04
CA VAL A 191 12.63 6.88 -6.35
C VAL A 191 12.15 5.61 -5.66
N VAL A 192 12.18 4.46 -6.36
CA VAL A 192 11.77 3.17 -5.80
C VAL A 192 12.61 2.80 -4.58
N ASN A 193 13.92 2.98 -4.66
CA ASN A 193 14.84 2.69 -3.56
C ASN A 193 14.54 3.56 -2.34
N PHE A 194 14.41 4.88 -2.54
CA PHE A 194 14.05 5.82 -1.48
C PHE A 194 12.75 5.42 -0.79
N LEU A 195 11.69 5.20 -1.58
CA LEU A 195 10.37 4.88 -1.04
C LEU A 195 10.39 3.57 -0.25
N ASN A 196 11.06 2.54 -0.76
CA ASN A 196 11.18 1.27 -0.04
C ASN A 196 11.90 1.44 1.31
N GLU A 197 12.94 2.27 1.37
CA GLU A 197 13.63 2.57 2.62
C GLU A 197 12.73 3.29 3.62
N GLU A 198 12.01 4.32 3.20
CA GLU A 198 11.15 5.10 4.07
C GLU A 198 9.89 4.34 4.52
N ILE A 199 9.28 3.54 3.63
CA ILE A 199 8.20 2.61 3.95
C ILE A 199 8.65 1.59 5.02
N ARG A 200 9.91 1.14 4.97
CA ARG A 200 10.46 0.23 5.97
C ARG A 200 10.60 0.90 7.33
N LYS A 201 10.98 2.18 7.37
CA LYS A 201 11.11 2.98 8.60
C LYS A 201 9.76 3.38 9.20
N THR A 202 8.72 3.47 8.37
CA THR A 202 7.38 3.89 8.78
C THR A 202 6.73 2.89 9.74
N LYS A 203 6.31 3.41 10.89
CA LYS A 203 5.57 2.69 11.94
C LYS A 203 4.12 3.18 12.10
N GLU A 204 3.80 4.33 11.52
CA GLU A 204 2.46 4.88 11.59
C GLU A 204 1.50 4.02 10.79
N GLU A 205 0.35 3.77 11.39
CA GLU A 205 -0.71 2.96 10.81
C GLU A 205 -2.04 3.67 10.94
N GLU A 206 -2.92 3.43 9.98
CA GLU A 206 -4.28 3.91 9.94
C GLU A 206 -5.26 2.75 9.80
N ASN A 207 -6.51 2.97 10.20
CA ASN A 207 -7.55 1.98 10.06
C ASN A 207 -8.07 2.00 8.61
N LEU A 208 -7.99 0.84 7.95
CA LEU A 208 -8.56 0.62 6.62
C LEU A 208 -10.01 0.14 6.72
N ILE A 209 -10.30 -0.78 7.64
CA ILE A 209 -11.64 -1.29 7.94
C ILE A 209 -11.78 -1.37 9.45
N GLU A 210 -12.86 -0.83 9.98
CA GLU A 210 -13.11 -0.80 11.43
C GLU A 210 -14.20 -1.79 11.83
N ASP A 211 -14.10 -2.26 13.07
CA ASP A 211 -15.16 -3.01 13.77
C ASP A 211 -15.61 -4.29 13.04
N ILE A 212 -14.65 -5.05 12.52
CA ILE A 212 -14.86 -6.39 11.99
C ILE A 212 -15.12 -7.33 13.18
N SER A 213 -16.31 -7.90 13.26
CA SER A 213 -16.67 -8.91 14.26
C SER A 213 -16.40 -10.31 13.72
N VAL A 214 -15.63 -11.11 14.47
CA VAL A 214 -15.26 -12.48 14.10
C VAL A 214 -15.56 -13.41 15.26
N THR A 215 -16.25 -14.51 14.99
CA THR A 215 -16.42 -15.58 15.98
C THR A 215 -15.21 -16.52 15.94
N VAL A 216 -14.66 -16.82 17.11
CA VAL A 216 -13.55 -17.76 17.28
C VAL A 216 -13.99 -18.85 18.25
N LYS A 217 -13.85 -20.11 17.82
CA LYS A 217 -14.27 -21.29 18.58
C LYS A 217 -13.09 -22.19 18.87
N LYS A 218 -13.17 -22.94 19.97
CA LYS A 218 -12.21 -23.97 20.32
C LYS A 218 -12.60 -25.27 19.61
N VAL A 219 -11.75 -25.71 18.69
CA VAL A 219 -11.91 -26.97 17.95
C VAL A 219 -10.72 -27.86 18.27
N ASN A 220 -10.98 -29.02 18.86
CA ASN A 220 -9.95 -29.95 19.34
C ASN A 220 -8.93 -29.25 20.27
N GLY A 221 -9.42 -28.44 21.20
CA GLY A 221 -8.58 -27.73 22.17
C GLY A 221 -7.83 -26.50 21.63
N ARG A 222 -7.96 -26.17 20.34
CA ARG A 222 -7.29 -25.00 19.72
C ARG A 222 -8.30 -23.96 19.24
N TRP A 223 -8.02 -22.68 19.50
CA TRP A 223 -8.80 -21.56 18.99
C TRP A 223 -8.67 -21.43 17.47
N GLN A 224 -9.79 -21.29 16.78
CA GLN A 224 -9.88 -21.17 15.33
C GLN A 224 -11.02 -20.23 14.95
N VAL A 225 -10.85 -19.42 13.90
CA VAL A 225 -11.94 -18.60 13.35
C VAL A 225 -13.02 -19.52 12.80
N ASP A 226 -14.27 -19.25 13.17
CA ASP A 226 -15.42 -19.93 12.59
C ASP A 226 -15.72 -19.32 11.22
N LEU A 227 -15.39 -20.06 10.16
CA LEU A 227 -15.56 -19.62 8.76
C LEU A 227 -16.95 -19.96 8.19
N ASN A 228 -17.84 -20.57 8.98
CA ASN A 228 -19.18 -20.99 8.54
C ASN A 228 -20.27 -19.92 8.75
N GLN A 229 -19.90 -18.64 8.76
CA GLN A 229 -20.85 -17.52 8.86
C GLN A 229 -21.24 -16.97 7.50
#